data_AF-A0A352LVX5-F1
#
_entry.id   AF-A0A352LVX5-F1
#
_cell.length_a   1.000
_cell.length_b   1.000
_cell.length_c   1.000
_cell.angle_alpha   90.00
_cell.angle_beta   90.00
_cell.angle_gamma   90.00
#
_symmetry.space_group_name_H-M   'P 1'
#
loop_
_entity.id
_entity.type
_entity.pdbx_description
1 polymer ?
#
loop_
_entity_poly.entity_id
_entity_poly.type
_entity_poly.pdbx_seq_one_letter_code
_entity_poly.pdbx_strand_id
1 'polypeptide(L)'
;MSGYNSPVDRIQIIKRTKLFLEIAEKFPEFRYLGDPILKNKTRAVPIKEGIEIGNKLGQILIEYQKIAGIGRGLAAPQINIAKSVFVTYLNGEIQIYINPKIISKSKKLNYYRELCLSCGTMWADIKRSDTIRMQWKDKKGKIQEQEFSGFVARLIQHEYDHLLGISDLDKAEPKTIEFVTSDPLKETLRPA
;
A
#
# COMPACT_ATOMS: atom_id res chain seq x y z
N MET A 1 3.19 6.69 -28.56
CA MET A 1 3.56 5.36 -28.03
C MET A 1 5.06 5.33 -27.79
N SER A 2 5.52 5.88 -26.65
CA SER A 2 6.92 5.76 -26.21
C SER A 2 7.06 4.42 -25.48
N GLY A 3 7.36 3.36 -26.24
CA GLY A 3 7.37 2.00 -25.73
C GLY A 3 8.55 1.69 -24.81
N TYR A 4 8.32 0.76 -23.88
CA TYR A 4 9.25 0.08 -22.96
C TYR A 4 10.43 -0.64 -23.62
N ASN A 5 11.12 0.03 -24.54
CA ASN A 5 12.06 -0.61 -25.45
C ASN A 5 13.46 0.01 -25.40
N SER A 6 13.71 0.98 -24.53
CA SER A 6 15.09 1.37 -24.29
C SER A 6 15.83 0.26 -23.53
N PRO A 7 17.13 0.03 -23.81
CA PRO A 7 17.94 -0.89 -23.02
C PRO A 7 17.93 -0.58 -21.52
N VAL A 8 17.83 0.70 -21.15
CA VAL A 8 17.76 1.17 -19.76
C VAL A 8 16.49 0.68 -19.07
N ASP A 9 15.33 0.82 -19.73
CA ASP A 9 14.05 0.34 -19.19
C ASP A 9 14.09 -1.17 -18.93
N ARG A 10 14.64 -1.95 -19.87
CA ARG A 10 14.78 -3.40 -19.74
C ARG A 10 15.65 -3.79 -18.54
N ILE A 11 16.77 -3.11 -18.35
CA ILE A 11 17.65 -3.34 -17.19
C ILE A 11 16.91 -3.06 -15.88
N GLN A 12 16.12 -1.98 -15.82
CA GLN A 12 15.37 -1.64 -14.61
C GLN A 12 14.26 -2.67 -14.32
N ILE A 13 13.55 -3.13 -15.35
CA ILE A 13 12.53 -4.19 -15.23
C ILE A 13 13.17 -5.47 -14.70
N ILE A 14 14.31 -5.89 -15.24
CA ILE A 14 15.02 -7.10 -14.80
C ILE A 14 15.43 -6.96 -13.33
N LYS A 15 16.02 -5.83 -12.94
CA LYS A 15 16.44 -5.59 -11.54
C LYS A 15 15.26 -5.68 -10.57
N ARG A 16 14.13 -5.03 -10.90
CA ARG A 16 12.93 -5.08 -10.05
C ARG A 16 12.30 -6.45 -10.00
N THR A 17 12.31 -7.18 -11.12
CA THR A 17 11.76 -8.53 -11.16
C THR A 17 12.59 -9.48 -10.29
N LYS A 18 13.92 -9.38 -10.33
CA LYS A 18 14.79 -10.14 -9.43
C LYS A 18 14.53 -9.82 -7.95
N LEU A 19 14.44 -8.53 -7.61
CA LEU A 19 14.11 -8.09 -6.27
C LEU A 19 12.74 -8.60 -5.80
N PHE A 20 11.74 -8.57 -6.69
CA PHE A 20 10.41 -9.11 -6.40
C PHE A 20 10.46 -10.61 -6.07
N LEU A 21 11.22 -11.40 -6.84
CA LEU A 21 11.38 -12.82 -6.60
C LEU A 21 12.09 -13.10 -5.26
N GLU A 22 13.18 -12.38 -4.96
CA GLU A 22 13.89 -12.48 -3.67
C GLU A 22 12.95 -12.20 -2.48
N ILE A 23 12.11 -11.18 -2.61
CA ILE A 23 11.13 -10.82 -1.58
C ILE A 23 10.06 -11.89 -1.45
N ALA A 24 9.57 -12.44 -2.57
CA ALA A 24 8.58 -13.49 -2.56
C ALA A 24 9.09 -14.78 -1.91
N GLU A 25 10.36 -15.11 -2.10
CA GLU A 25 11.01 -16.24 -1.44
C GLU A 25 11.18 -16.01 0.07
N LYS A 26 11.57 -14.78 0.47
CA LYS A 26 11.79 -14.44 1.89
C LYS A 26 10.50 -14.31 2.70
N PHE A 27 9.42 -13.85 2.07
CA PHE A 27 8.12 -13.62 2.72
C PHE A 27 7.03 -14.47 2.05
N PRO A 28 7.02 -15.79 2.28
CA PRO A 28 6.07 -16.70 1.65
C PRO A 28 4.61 -16.45 2.07
N GLU A 29 4.38 -15.68 3.12
CA GLU A 29 3.04 -15.25 3.51
C GLU A 29 2.43 -14.21 2.55
N PHE A 30 3.25 -13.52 1.75
CA PHE A 30 2.76 -12.47 0.87
C PHE A 30 1.81 -13.01 -0.19
N ARG A 31 0.75 -12.24 -0.41
CA ARG A 31 -0.29 -12.50 -1.38
C ARG A 31 -0.19 -11.52 -2.53
N TYR A 32 -0.42 -12.05 -3.72
CA TYR A 32 -0.26 -11.33 -4.98
C TYR A 32 -1.58 -11.27 -5.72
N LEU A 33 -1.67 -10.32 -6.66
CA LEU A 33 -2.82 -10.11 -7.52
C LEU A 33 -3.31 -11.44 -8.11
N GLY A 34 -4.60 -11.72 -7.96
CA GLY A 34 -5.22 -12.99 -8.31
C GLY A 34 -5.55 -13.86 -7.11
N ASP A 35 -4.90 -13.67 -5.96
CA ASP A 35 -5.29 -14.35 -4.72
C ASP A 35 -6.65 -13.80 -4.22
N PRO A 36 -7.67 -14.66 -4.01
CA PRO A 36 -9.00 -14.24 -3.60
C PRO A 36 -9.03 -13.44 -2.30
N ILE A 37 -8.09 -13.62 -1.37
CA ILE A 37 -8.11 -12.86 -0.11
C ILE A 37 -7.95 -11.36 -0.35
N LEU A 38 -7.26 -10.96 -1.43
CA LEU A 38 -7.05 -9.56 -1.79
C LEU A 38 -8.26 -8.90 -2.45
N LYS A 39 -9.30 -9.68 -2.77
CA LYS A 39 -10.55 -9.21 -3.40
C LYS A 39 -11.76 -9.23 -2.47
N ASN A 40 -11.54 -9.55 -1.19
CA ASN A 40 -12.60 -9.64 -0.19
C ASN A 40 -12.48 -8.55 0.88
N LYS A 41 -13.62 -7.97 1.25
CA LYS A 41 -13.69 -7.05 2.39
C LYS A 41 -13.35 -7.78 3.68
N THR A 42 -12.46 -7.17 4.46
CA THR A 42 -12.00 -7.70 5.75
C THR A 42 -13.04 -7.57 6.85
N ARG A 43 -12.84 -8.33 7.93
CA ARG A 43 -13.68 -8.28 9.13
C ARG A 43 -13.02 -7.45 10.23
N ALA A 44 -13.85 -6.77 11.02
CA ALA A 44 -13.38 -6.11 12.23
C ALA A 44 -12.76 -7.11 13.20
N VAL A 45 -11.83 -6.63 14.02
CA VAL A 45 -11.02 -7.46 14.90
C VAL A 45 -11.07 -6.95 16.36
N PRO A 46 -11.11 -7.84 17.37
CA PRO A 46 -10.91 -7.45 18.76
C PRO A 46 -9.56 -6.75 18.95
N ILE A 47 -9.48 -5.86 19.94
CA ILE A 47 -8.29 -5.01 20.09
C ILE A 47 -7.00 -5.79 20.30
N LYS A 48 -7.03 -6.84 21.12
CA LYS A 48 -5.86 -7.67 21.41
C LYS A 48 -5.29 -8.33 20.15
N GLU A 49 -6.15 -9.00 19.37
CA GLU A 49 -5.78 -9.61 18.09
C GLU A 49 -5.31 -8.56 17.08
N GLY A 50 -5.94 -7.37 17.06
CA GLY A 50 -5.51 -6.27 16.18
C GLY A 50 -4.09 -5.76 16.47
N ILE A 51 -3.70 -5.70 17.75
CA ILE A 51 -2.34 -5.30 18.16
C ILE A 51 -1.32 -6.38 17.74
N GLU A 52 -1.63 -7.65 17.93
CA GLU A 52 -0.76 -8.76 17.53
C GLU A 52 -0.52 -8.76 16.01
N ILE A 53 -1.59 -8.61 15.21
CA ILE A 53 -1.50 -8.48 13.75
C ILE A 53 -0.67 -7.24 13.37
N GLY A 54 -0.95 -6.09 14.00
CA GLY A 54 -0.24 -4.84 13.74
C GLY A 54 1.27 -4.93 14.00
N ASN A 55 1.66 -5.58 15.10
CA ASN A 55 3.08 -5.81 15.41
C ASN A 55 3.75 -6.71 14.37
N LYS A 56 3.09 -7.80 13.96
CA LYS A 56 3.58 -8.69 12.89
C LYS A 56 3.78 -7.93 11.58
N LEU A 57 2.78 -7.16 11.16
CA LEU A 57 2.84 -6.33 9.95
C LEU A 57 3.99 -5.32 10.02
N GLY A 58 4.17 -4.66 11.17
CA GLY A 58 5.25 -3.71 11.37
C GLY A 58 6.64 -4.33 11.24
N GLN A 59 6.85 -5.52 11.80
CA GLN A 59 8.11 -6.26 11.67
C GLN A 59 8.39 -6.63 10.21
N ILE A 60 7.38 -7.18 9.51
CA ILE A 60 7.51 -7.55 8.08
C ILE A 60 7.82 -6.31 7.23
N LEU A 61 7.13 -5.19 7.45
CA LEU A 61 7.34 -3.95 6.68
C LEU A 61 8.76 -3.38 6.89
N ILE A 62 9.30 -3.45 8.12
CA ILE A 62 10.67 -3.02 8.40
C ILE A 62 11.68 -3.93 7.66
N GLU A 63 11.51 -5.24 7.72
CA GLU A 63 12.40 -6.19 7.04
C GLU A 63 12.31 -6.06 5.51
N TYR A 64 11.12 -5.88 4.97
CA TYR A 64 10.90 -5.58 3.56
C TYR A 64 11.67 -4.32 3.14
N GLN A 65 11.56 -3.24 3.92
CA GLN A 65 12.23 -1.98 3.59
C GLN A 65 13.76 -2.10 3.61
N LYS A 66 14.34 -2.87 4.52
CA LYS A 66 15.80 -3.10 4.57
C LYS A 66 16.34 -3.70 3.26
N ILE A 67 15.52 -4.47 2.55
CA ILE A 67 15.88 -5.14 1.29
C ILE A 67 15.52 -4.26 0.10
N ALA A 68 14.28 -3.75 0.06
CA ALA A 68 13.73 -3.09 -1.10
C ALA A 68 14.04 -1.58 -1.17
N GLY A 69 14.40 -0.96 -0.03
CA GLY A 69 14.56 0.50 0.10
C GLY A 69 13.26 1.30 -0.04
N ILE A 70 12.12 0.63 -0.23
CA ILE A 70 10.78 1.19 -0.41
C ILE A 70 9.79 0.47 0.52
N GLY A 71 8.50 0.80 0.42
CA GLY A 71 7.45 0.25 1.29
C GLY A 71 7.16 1.17 2.46
N ARG A 72 5.99 1.81 2.42
CA ARG A 72 5.53 2.74 3.45
C ARG A 72 4.26 2.27 4.15
N GLY A 73 3.66 1.18 3.70
CA GLY A 73 2.49 0.57 4.33
C GLY A 73 2.37 -0.91 4.00
N LEU A 74 1.58 -1.60 4.81
CA LEU A 74 1.24 -3.01 4.64
C LEU A 74 -0.08 -3.32 5.35
N ALA A 75 -1.01 -3.96 4.66
CA ALA A 75 -2.30 -4.39 5.17
C ALA A 75 -2.36 -5.90 5.44
N ALA A 76 -3.12 -6.30 6.45
CA ALA A 76 -3.26 -7.71 6.87
C ALA A 76 -3.64 -8.68 5.72
N PRO A 77 -4.53 -8.34 4.76
CA PRO A 77 -4.83 -9.23 3.64
C PRO A 77 -3.62 -9.58 2.79
N GLN A 78 -2.64 -8.69 2.69
CA GLN A 78 -1.42 -8.90 1.91
C GLN A 78 -0.53 -10.00 2.49
N ILE A 79 -0.75 -10.41 3.75
CA ILE A 79 -0.07 -11.55 4.40
C ILE A 79 -1.06 -12.67 4.78
N ASN A 80 -2.13 -12.83 4.01
CA ASN A 80 -3.15 -13.86 4.18
C ASN A 80 -4.02 -13.73 5.46
N ILE A 81 -4.19 -12.52 6.00
CA ILE A 81 -5.00 -12.28 7.20
C ILE A 81 -6.19 -11.38 6.86
N ALA A 82 -7.39 -11.96 6.78
CA ALA A 82 -8.64 -11.25 6.41
C ALA A 82 -9.23 -10.38 7.55
N LYS A 83 -8.39 -9.57 8.19
CA LYS A 83 -8.74 -8.70 9.32
C LYS A 83 -8.48 -7.24 9.00
N SER A 84 -9.29 -6.36 9.59
CA SER A 84 -9.26 -4.91 9.34
C SER A 84 -8.10 -4.22 10.08
N VAL A 85 -6.86 -4.53 9.69
CA VAL A 85 -5.64 -3.95 10.26
C VAL A 85 -4.65 -3.61 9.15
N PHE A 86 -4.08 -2.41 9.21
CA PHE A 86 -2.90 -2.06 8.41
C PHE A 86 -1.89 -1.28 9.25
N VAL A 87 -0.68 -1.16 8.74
CA VAL A 87 0.38 -0.33 9.33
C VAL A 87 0.95 0.63 8.31
N THR A 88 1.51 1.74 8.79
CA THR A 88 2.35 2.63 7.99
C THR A 88 3.72 2.76 8.63
N TYR A 89 4.76 2.96 7.82
CA TYR A 89 6.10 3.30 8.27
C TYR A 89 6.52 4.66 7.72
N LEU A 90 6.53 5.67 8.59
CA LEU A 90 6.86 7.05 8.25
C LEU A 90 7.83 7.60 9.30
N ASN A 91 8.83 8.37 8.86
CA ASN A 91 9.80 9.03 9.75
C ASN A 91 10.47 8.09 10.77
N GLY A 92 10.70 6.83 10.40
CA GLY A 92 11.32 5.84 11.28
C GLY A 92 10.35 5.11 12.22
N GLU A 93 9.05 5.43 12.18
CA GLU A 93 8.06 4.90 13.13
C GLU A 93 6.96 4.06 12.45
N ILE A 94 6.61 2.94 13.10
CA ILE A 94 5.42 2.15 12.76
C ILE A 94 4.20 2.71 13.46
N GLN A 95 3.16 3.00 12.69
CA GLN A 95 1.82 3.30 13.19
C GLN A 95 0.86 2.18 12.82
N ILE A 96 0.11 1.69 13.81
CA ILE A 96 -0.87 0.61 13.66
C ILE A 96 -2.29 1.21 13.61
N TYR A 97 -3.07 0.77 12.63
CA TYR A 97 -4.45 1.20 12.41
C TYR A 97 -5.39 0.00 12.51
N ILE A 98 -6.12 -0.09 13.62
CA ILE A 98 -7.03 -1.21 13.90
C ILE A 98 -8.47 -0.76 13.69
N ASN A 99 -9.22 -1.52 12.90
CA ASN A 99 -10.59 -1.21 12.48
C ASN A 99 -10.74 0.24 11.97
N PRO A 100 -9.87 0.72 11.06
CA PRO A 100 -9.95 2.08 10.57
C PRO A 100 -11.25 2.32 9.78
N LYS A 101 -11.69 3.57 9.74
CA LYS A 101 -12.83 4.04 8.96
C LYS A 101 -12.57 5.45 8.46
N ILE A 102 -12.50 5.64 7.15
CA ILE A 102 -12.48 6.98 6.54
C ILE A 102 -13.89 7.57 6.69
N ILE A 103 -13.99 8.68 7.42
CA ILE A 103 -15.27 9.34 7.75
C ILE A 103 -15.59 10.50 6.80
N SER A 104 -14.58 11.11 6.18
CA SER A 104 -14.78 12.08 5.10
C SER A 104 -13.60 12.09 4.13
N LYS A 105 -13.88 12.53 2.90
CA LYS A 105 -12.90 12.72 1.83
C LYS A 105 -13.14 14.07 1.18
N SER A 106 -12.09 14.80 0.83
CA SER A 106 -12.26 16.03 0.06
C SER A 106 -12.60 15.78 -1.40
N LYS A 107 -13.25 16.78 -2.02
CA LYS A 107 -13.52 16.83 -3.46
C LYS A 107 -12.27 17.15 -4.28
N LYS A 108 -11.25 17.76 -3.68
CA LYS A 108 -9.96 18.02 -4.32
C LYS A 108 -9.23 16.69 -4.51
N LEU A 109 -8.76 16.43 -5.73
CA LEU A 109 -8.12 15.18 -6.12
C LEU A 109 -6.67 15.44 -6.53
N ASN A 110 -5.82 14.42 -6.40
CA ASN A 110 -4.47 14.40 -6.95
C ASN A 110 -4.21 13.06 -7.66
N TYR A 111 -3.25 13.05 -8.60
CA TYR A 111 -2.70 11.86 -9.24
C TYR A 111 -1.35 11.51 -8.61
N TYR A 112 -1.01 10.22 -8.65
CA TYR A 112 0.27 9.67 -8.26
C TYR A 112 0.39 8.26 -8.85
N ARG A 113 1.59 7.88 -9.28
CA ARG A 113 1.87 6.49 -9.67
C ARG A 113 2.08 5.62 -8.45
N GLU A 114 1.10 4.78 -8.14
CA GLU A 114 1.19 3.85 -7.01
C GLU A 114 1.85 2.55 -7.41
N LEU A 115 2.68 2.04 -6.51
CA LEU A 115 3.31 0.72 -6.60
C LEU A 115 2.87 -0.07 -5.37
N CYS A 116 2.13 -1.16 -5.58
CA CYS A 116 1.79 -2.11 -4.54
C CYS A 116 2.71 -3.33 -4.57
N LEU A 117 3.19 -3.75 -3.39
CA LEU A 117 3.90 -5.02 -3.19
C LEU A 117 3.14 -6.21 -3.82
N SER A 118 1.83 -6.27 -3.60
CA SER A 118 0.97 -7.37 -4.06
C SER A 118 0.71 -7.33 -5.57
N CYS A 119 1.09 -6.25 -6.26
CA CYS A 119 0.89 -6.08 -7.72
C CYS A 119 2.20 -6.21 -8.51
N GLY A 120 3.26 -6.71 -7.86
CA GLY A 120 4.53 -7.03 -8.51
C GLY A 120 5.35 -5.81 -8.86
N THR A 121 5.77 -5.72 -10.12
CA THR A 121 6.68 -4.67 -10.62
C THR A 121 5.97 -3.64 -11.48
N MET A 122 4.64 -3.57 -11.38
CA MET A 122 3.80 -2.63 -12.10
C MET A 122 3.36 -1.48 -11.20
N TRP A 123 3.18 -0.32 -11.80
CA TRP A 123 2.51 0.82 -11.20
C TRP A 123 1.42 1.36 -12.12
N ALA A 124 0.56 2.21 -11.58
CA ALA A 124 -0.44 2.92 -12.36
C ALA A 124 -0.74 4.29 -11.78
N ASP A 125 -1.19 5.21 -12.62
CA ASP A 125 -1.72 6.50 -12.16
C ASP A 125 -3.05 6.27 -11.45
N ILE A 126 -3.13 6.66 -10.17
CA ILE A 126 -4.33 6.51 -9.34
C ILE A 126 -4.83 7.88 -8.89
N LYS A 127 -6.11 8.15 -9.13
CA LYS A 127 -6.79 9.34 -8.58
C LYS A 127 -7.23 9.12 -7.14
N ARG A 128 -6.87 10.02 -6.22
CA ARG A 128 -7.32 9.97 -4.81
C ARG A 128 -7.65 11.35 -4.28
N SER A 129 -8.46 11.38 -3.21
CA SER A 129 -8.74 12.61 -2.47
C SER A 129 -7.48 13.15 -1.81
N ASP A 130 -7.28 14.45 -1.92
CA ASP A 130 -6.11 15.17 -1.40
C ASP A 130 -6.07 15.17 0.13
N THR A 131 -7.25 15.12 0.75
CA THR A 131 -7.41 15.03 2.20
C THR A 131 -8.47 14.01 2.57
N ILE A 132 -8.27 13.36 3.71
CA ILE A 132 -9.23 12.46 4.33
C ILE A 132 -9.29 12.73 5.84
N ARG A 133 -10.45 12.49 6.44
CA ARG A 133 -10.55 12.33 7.90
C ARG A 133 -10.84 10.87 8.19
N MET A 134 -10.12 10.30 9.15
CA MET A 134 -10.22 8.88 9.48
C MET A 134 -10.27 8.67 11.00
N GLN A 135 -11.08 7.70 11.42
CA GLN A 135 -11.12 7.19 12.78
C GLN A 135 -10.52 5.78 12.83
N TRP A 136 -9.76 5.43 13.86
CA TRP A 136 -9.20 4.08 14.06
C TRP A 136 -8.89 3.83 15.54
N LYS A 137 -8.54 2.59 15.91
CA LYS A 137 -7.93 2.28 17.21
C LYS A 137 -6.43 2.11 17.07
N ASP A 138 -5.66 2.76 17.95
CA ASP A 138 -4.20 2.66 17.96
C ASP A 138 -3.67 1.42 18.69
N LYS A 139 -2.34 1.32 18.81
CA LYS A 139 -1.64 0.22 19.51
C LYS A 139 -1.95 0.12 21.01
N LYS A 140 -2.55 1.15 21.61
CA LYS A 140 -3.02 1.17 23.01
C LYS A 140 -4.53 0.90 23.11
N GLY A 141 -5.21 0.69 21.98
CA GLY A 141 -6.66 0.52 21.91
C GLY A 141 -7.45 1.80 22.04
N LYS A 142 -6.79 2.97 22.04
CA LYS A 142 -7.48 4.25 22.12
C LYS A 142 -8.03 4.61 20.74
N ILE A 143 -9.25 5.14 20.72
CA ILE A 143 -9.85 5.71 19.51
C ILE A 143 -9.10 6.99 19.17
N GLN A 144 -8.63 7.06 17.94
CA GLN A 144 -8.03 8.24 17.32
C GLN A 144 -8.93 8.70 16.19
N GLU A 145 -8.97 10.00 15.98
CA GLU A 145 -9.60 10.62 14.82
C GLU A 145 -8.69 11.76 14.35
N GLN A 146 -8.31 11.73 13.08
CA GLN A 146 -7.36 12.68 12.53
C GLN A 146 -7.65 12.97 11.06
N GLU A 147 -7.33 14.19 10.65
CA GLU A 147 -7.26 14.57 9.24
C GLU A 147 -5.83 14.37 8.70
N PHE A 148 -5.76 13.76 7.51
CA PHE A 148 -4.52 13.55 6.77
C PHE A 148 -4.62 14.26 5.43
N SER A 149 -3.48 14.73 4.92
CA SER A 149 -3.38 15.40 3.63
C SER A 149 -2.21 14.89 2.78
N GLY A 150 -2.23 15.19 1.49
CA GLY A 150 -1.16 14.90 0.55
C GLY A 150 -0.77 13.42 0.50
N PHE A 151 0.53 13.13 0.57
CA PHE A 151 1.05 11.77 0.42
C PHE A 151 0.58 10.85 1.54
N VAL A 152 0.47 11.35 2.77
CA VAL A 152 0.00 10.56 3.91
C VAL A 152 -1.47 10.17 3.75
N ALA A 153 -2.31 11.09 3.29
CA ALA A 153 -3.70 10.78 2.95
C ALA A 153 -3.79 9.70 1.85
N ARG A 154 -2.93 9.77 0.84
CA ARG A 154 -2.86 8.78 -0.24
C ARG A 154 -2.44 7.40 0.27
N LEU A 155 -1.35 7.33 1.03
CA LEU A 155 -0.86 6.10 1.64
C LEU A 155 -1.95 5.42 2.48
N ILE A 156 -2.63 6.18 3.35
CA ILE A 156 -3.71 5.63 4.17
C ILE A 156 -4.88 5.14 3.31
N GLN A 157 -5.25 5.87 2.25
CA GLN A 157 -6.30 5.43 1.34
C GLN A 157 -5.90 4.14 0.59
N HIS A 158 -4.62 3.96 0.25
CA HIS A 158 -4.11 2.73 -0.36
C HIS A 158 -4.25 1.54 0.59
N GLU A 159 -3.72 1.66 1.81
CA GLU A 159 -3.82 0.58 2.80
C GLU A 159 -5.27 0.29 3.20
N TYR A 160 -6.11 1.32 3.26
CA TYR A 160 -7.54 1.17 3.52
C TYR A 160 -8.27 0.41 2.40
N ASP A 161 -7.89 0.62 1.13
CA ASP A 161 -8.47 -0.09 -0.01
C ASP A 161 -8.20 -1.61 0.07
N HIS A 162 -7.01 -2.01 0.52
CA HIS A 162 -6.72 -3.43 0.77
C HIS A 162 -7.70 -4.06 1.77
N LEU A 163 -8.14 -3.31 2.78
CA LEU A 163 -9.14 -3.79 3.74
C LEU A 163 -10.53 -3.94 3.12
N LEU A 164 -10.78 -3.29 1.99
CA LEU A 164 -12.01 -3.39 1.20
C LEU A 164 -11.92 -4.42 0.06
N GLY A 165 -10.77 -5.07 -0.11
CA GLY A 165 -10.53 -5.99 -1.23
C GLY A 165 -10.28 -5.27 -2.55
N ILE A 166 -9.73 -4.05 -2.50
CA ILE A 166 -9.46 -3.23 -3.69
C ILE A 166 -7.94 -3.03 -3.79
N SER A 167 -7.34 -3.41 -4.92
CA SER A 167 -5.95 -3.10 -5.25
C SER A 167 -5.84 -1.75 -5.96
N ASP A 168 -4.66 -1.14 -5.95
CA ASP A 168 -4.32 0.02 -6.78
C ASP A 168 -4.68 -0.20 -8.26
N LEU A 169 -4.38 -1.37 -8.82
CA LEU A 169 -4.69 -1.68 -10.21
C LEU A 169 -6.20 -1.75 -10.53
N ASP A 170 -7.07 -1.92 -9.54
CA ASP A 170 -8.54 -1.82 -9.75
C ASP A 170 -8.98 -0.36 -9.94
N LYS A 171 -8.15 0.59 -9.50
CA LYS A 171 -8.37 2.04 -9.61
C LYS A 171 -7.43 2.70 -10.62
N ALA A 172 -6.72 1.91 -11.41
CA ALA A 172 -5.79 2.42 -12.42
C ALA A 172 -6.52 3.27 -13.44
N GLU A 173 -5.99 4.46 -13.73
CA GLU A 173 -6.45 5.25 -14.86
C GLU A 173 -6.21 4.47 -16.16
N PRO A 174 -7.13 4.54 -17.14
CA PRO A 174 -7.01 3.78 -18.38
C PRO A 174 -5.66 4.02 -19.07
N LYS A 175 -5.02 2.92 -19.49
CA LYS A 175 -3.74 2.92 -20.22
C LYS A 175 -2.55 3.46 -19.41
N THR A 176 -2.62 3.44 -18.08
CA THR A 176 -1.51 3.88 -17.20
C THR A 176 -0.84 2.75 -16.43
N ILE A 177 -1.26 1.49 -16.63
CA ILE A 177 -0.59 0.33 -16.04
C ILE A 177 0.70 0.07 -16.82
N GLU A 178 1.81 0.17 -16.12
CA GLU A 178 3.15 0.17 -16.72
C GLU A 178 4.13 -0.58 -15.80
N PHE A 179 5.19 -1.16 -16.35
CA PHE A 179 6.31 -1.59 -15.51
C PHE A 179 7.02 -0.37 -14.92
N VAL A 180 7.51 -0.50 -13.68
CA VAL A 180 8.26 0.57 -13.03
C VAL A 180 9.67 0.68 -13.63
N THR A 181 9.85 1.60 -14.57
CA THR A 181 11.14 1.85 -15.25
C THR A 181 11.97 2.97 -14.65
N SER A 182 11.44 3.70 -13.67
CA SER A 182 12.16 4.75 -12.96
C SER A 182 12.19 4.54 -11.44
N ASP A 183 12.77 5.50 -10.72
CA ASP A 183 12.82 5.50 -9.26
C ASP A 183 11.47 5.99 -8.68
N PRO A 184 10.69 5.14 -7.99
CA PRO A 184 9.41 5.50 -7.42
C PRO A 184 9.55 6.52 -6.27
N LEU A 185 10.73 6.65 -5.67
CA LEU A 185 10.96 7.65 -4.62
C LEU A 185 11.04 9.08 -5.18
N LYS A 186 11.18 9.24 -6.50
CA LYS A 186 11.15 10.53 -7.18
C LYS A 186 9.75 10.93 -7.66
N GLU A 187 8.76 10.05 -7.50
CA GLU A 187 7.39 10.34 -7.89
C GLU A 187 6.78 11.39 -6.96
N THR A 188 6.04 12.34 -7.54
CA THR A 188 5.41 13.45 -6.82
C THR A 188 3.92 13.52 -7.11
N LEU A 189 3.16 14.08 -6.16
CA LEU A 189 1.74 14.33 -6.35
C LEU A 189 1.53 15.34 -7.48
N ARG A 190 0.62 15.01 -8.39
CA ARG A 190 0.20 15.88 -9.49
C ARG A 190 -1.24 16.35 -9.26
N PRO A 191 -1.60 17.58 -9.63
CA PRO A 191 -3.01 18.00 -9.72
C PRO A 191 -3.79 17.08 -10.66
N ALA A 192 -5.09 16.88 -10.40
CA ALA A 192 -5.91 15.89 -11.09
C ALA A 192 -7.19 16.41 -11.74
#